data_AF-A0A949RY78-F1
#
_entry.id   AF-A0A949RY78-F1
#
_cell.length_a   1.000
_cell.length_b   1.000
_cell.length_c   1.000
_cell.angle_alpha   90.00
_cell.angle_beta   90.00
_cell.angle_gamma   90.00
#
_symmetry.space_group_name_H-M   'P 1'
#
loop_
_entity.id
_entity.type
_entity.pdbx_description
1 polymer ?
#
loop_
_entity_poly.entity_id
_entity_poly.type
_entity_poly.pdbx_seq_one_letter_code
_entity_poly.pdbx_strand_id
1 'polypeptide(L)'
;MIKAGFSKRAKNLFHRNEWMTDSKRKYREATTWQRRFWEHMIRDEDDFRKHMDYLHFNPVKHGLVKRVKDWPYSTFHRFVKNGFYPPDWGGDELGEIADTDFGE
;
A
#
# COMPACT_ATOMS: atom_id res chain seq x y z
N MET A 1 18.82 -2.77 -9.28
CA MET A 1 17.61 -3.27 -8.56
C MET A 1 17.27 -2.32 -7.41
N ILE A 2 16.02 -1.86 -7.31
CA ILE A 2 15.60 -0.80 -6.36
C ILE A 2 15.80 -1.20 -4.90
N LYS A 3 15.34 -2.38 -4.48
CA LYS A 3 15.41 -2.85 -3.08
C LYS A 3 16.84 -2.92 -2.54
N ALA A 4 17.74 -3.55 -3.29
CA ALA A 4 19.15 -3.67 -2.89
C ALA A 4 19.83 -2.30 -2.77
N GLY A 5 19.57 -1.39 -3.72
CA GLY A 5 20.11 -0.03 -3.69
C GLY A 5 19.59 0.78 -2.50
N PHE A 6 18.28 0.70 -2.22
CA PHE A 6 17.67 1.35 -1.07
C PHE A 6 18.25 0.82 0.24
N SER A 7 18.29 -0.50 0.44
CA SER A 7 18.81 -1.12 1.66
C SER A 7 20.25 -0.70 1.97
N LYS A 8 21.10 -0.57 0.93
CA LYS A 8 22.49 -0.15 1.11
C LYS A 8 22.60 1.31 1.54
N ARG A 9 21.86 2.21 0.89
CA ARG A 9 21.92 3.65 1.16
C ARG A 9 21.22 4.05 2.46
N ALA A 10 20.12 3.38 2.79
CA ALA A 10 19.28 3.74 3.93
C ALA A 10 19.53 2.86 5.16
N LYS A 11 20.59 2.02 5.15
CA LYS A 11 20.92 1.09 6.23
C LYS A 11 20.95 1.79 7.59
N ASN A 12 21.66 2.90 7.71
CA ASN A 12 21.81 3.59 9.00
C ASN A 12 20.52 4.28 9.48
N LEU A 13 19.53 4.46 8.60
CA LEU A 13 18.25 5.13 8.92
C LEU A 13 17.17 4.14 9.33
N PHE A 14 17.09 2.99 8.65
CA PHE A 14 15.97 2.04 8.81
C PHE A 14 16.40 0.66 9.32
N HIS A 15 17.68 0.47 9.65
CA HIS A 15 18.12 -0.77 10.28
C HIS A 15 17.60 -0.83 11.72
N ARG A 16 16.70 -1.78 11.95
CA ARG A 16 16.14 -2.10 13.27
C ARG A 16 16.70 -3.42 13.77
N ASN A 17 17.43 -3.39 14.88
CA ASN A 17 18.03 -4.60 15.47
C ASN A 17 16.95 -5.54 16.03
N GLU A 18 15.85 -4.98 16.52
CA GLU A 18 14.69 -5.71 17.02
C GLU A 18 13.98 -6.54 15.94
N TRP A 19 14.16 -6.20 14.66
CA TRP A 19 13.61 -6.95 13.52
C TRP A 19 14.64 -7.91 12.88
N MET A 20 15.85 -7.99 13.45
CA MET A 20 16.91 -8.84 12.93
C MET A 20 16.79 -10.26 13.50
N THR A 21 16.35 -11.20 12.66
CA THR A 21 16.27 -12.63 13.00
C THR A 21 17.54 -13.39 12.57
N ASP A 22 17.79 -14.56 13.14
CA ASP A 22 18.96 -15.38 12.77
C ASP A 22 18.95 -15.80 11.30
N SER A 23 17.76 -16.02 10.74
CA SER A 23 17.62 -16.25 9.31
C SER A 23 18.06 -15.03 8.50
N LYS A 24 17.62 -13.81 8.86
CA LYS A 24 18.06 -12.58 8.17
C LYS A 24 19.58 -12.37 8.29
N ARG A 25 20.18 -12.68 9.45
CA ARG A 25 21.64 -12.65 9.63
C ARG A 25 22.35 -13.65 8.71
N LYS A 26 21.88 -14.90 8.66
CA LYS A 26 22.45 -15.96 7.82
C LYS A 26 22.48 -15.58 6.34
N TYR A 27 21.40 -14.96 5.84
CA TYR A 27 21.29 -14.54 4.44
C TYR A 27 21.73 -13.09 4.19
N ARG A 28 22.32 -12.41 5.18
CA ARG A 28 22.77 -11.00 5.11
C ARG A 28 21.68 -10.06 4.58
N GLU A 29 20.44 -10.28 5.03
CA GLU A 29 19.28 -9.48 4.64
C GLU A 29 19.16 -8.20 5.46
N ALA A 30 18.55 -7.19 4.85
CA ALA A 30 18.12 -5.99 5.55
C ALA A 30 16.83 -6.24 6.35
N THR A 31 16.62 -5.44 7.40
CA THR A 31 15.42 -5.50 8.24
C THR A 31 14.27 -4.66 7.70
N THR A 32 14.53 -3.77 6.75
CA THR A 32 13.52 -2.89 6.13
C THR A 32 12.44 -3.66 5.37
N TRP A 33 12.80 -4.73 4.66
CA TRP A 33 11.86 -5.46 3.80
C TRP A 33 11.30 -6.69 4.51
N GLN A 34 9.97 -6.83 4.48
CA GLN A 34 9.28 -8.07 4.79
C GLN A 34 9.65 -9.14 3.74
N ARG A 35 9.76 -10.40 4.19
CA ARG A 35 9.95 -11.54 3.29
C ARG A 35 8.62 -11.94 2.68
N ARG A 36 8.66 -12.33 1.40
CA ARG A 36 7.48 -12.59 0.57
C ARG A 36 6.58 -11.35 0.48
N PHE A 37 5.42 -11.52 -0.10
CA PHE A 37 4.39 -10.52 -0.24
C PHE A 37 3.05 -11.24 -0.36
N TRP A 38 1.97 -10.53 -0.12
CA TRP A 38 0.63 -11.02 -0.44
C TRP A 38 0.42 -10.93 -1.95
N GLU A 39 -0.10 -11.99 -2.56
CA GLU A 39 -0.47 -12.02 -3.96
C GLU A 39 -1.93 -12.40 -4.11
N HIS A 40 -2.63 -11.66 -4.97
CA HIS A 40 -3.98 -11.98 -5.39
C HIS A 40 -4.05 -11.91 -6.92
N MET A 41 -4.58 -12.96 -7.54
CA MET A 41 -4.77 -12.99 -8.98
C MET A 41 -6.15 -12.44 -9.32
N ILE A 42 -6.17 -11.30 -10.00
CA ILE A 42 -7.40 -10.67 -10.50
C ILE A 42 -8.09 -11.59 -11.49
N ARG A 43 -9.35 -11.93 -11.22
CA ARG A 43 -10.10 -12.94 -12.00
C ARG A 43 -10.99 -12.36 -13.08
N ASP A 44 -11.48 -11.15 -12.85
CA ASP A 44 -12.41 -10.45 -13.73
C ASP A 44 -12.38 -8.93 -13.50
N GLU A 45 -13.21 -8.22 -14.25
CA GLU A 45 -13.30 -6.75 -14.20
C GLU A 45 -13.89 -6.21 -12.89
N ASP A 46 -14.78 -6.97 -12.26
CA ASP A 46 -15.38 -6.58 -10.98
C ASP A 46 -14.37 -6.70 -9.84
N ASP A 47 -13.60 -7.78 -9.83
CA ASP A 47 -12.48 -8.00 -8.92
C ASP A 47 -11.40 -6.93 -9.10
N PHE A 48 -11.09 -6.56 -10.35
CA PHE A 48 -10.19 -5.45 -10.65
C PHE A 48 -10.67 -4.13 -10.05
N ARG A 49 -11.94 -3.75 -10.27
CA ARG A 49 -12.49 -2.49 -9.73
C ARG A 49 -12.44 -2.47 -8.20
N LYS A 50 -12.84 -3.55 -7.54
CA LYS A 50 -12.78 -3.66 -6.07
C LYS A 50 -11.36 -3.45 -5.54
N HIS A 51 -10.36 -4.08 -6.16
CA HIS A 51 -8.96 -3.93 -5.75
C HIS A 51 -8.42 -2.53 -6.01
N MET A 52 -8.82 -1.88 -7.11
CA MET A 52 -8.46 -0.49 -7.39
C MET A 52 -9.05 0.47 -6.37
N ASP A 53 -10.33 0.31 -6.04
CA ASP A 53 -11.00 1.09 -5.01
C ASP A 53 -10.30 0.92 -3.67
N TYR A 54 -10.01 -0.32 -3.27
CA TYR A 54 -9.27 -0.62 -2.05
C TYR A 54 -7.88 0.07 -2.01
N LEU A 55 -7.10 -0.03 -3.09
CA LEU A 55 -5.76 0.58 -3.17
C LEU A 55 -5.80 2.10 -3.01
N HIS A 56 -6.78 2.77 -3.61
CA HIS A 56 -6.90 4.22 -3.52
C HIS A 56 -7.51 4.67 -2.19
N PHE A 57 -8.40 3.86 -1.61
CA PHE A 57 -9.01 4.16 -0.33
C PHE A 57 -8.09 3.87 0.88
N ASN A 58 -7.09 3.01 0.73
CA ASN A 58 -6.23 2.56 1.83
C ASN A 58 -5.62 3.65 2.73
N PRO A 59 -5.17 4.81 2.22
CA PRO A 59 -4.70 5.91 3.05
C PRO A 59 -5.76 6.45 4.03
N VAL A 60 -7.04 6.42 3.64
CA VAL A 60 -8.16 6.79 4.51
C VAL A 60 -8.48 5.66 5.48
N LYS A 61 -8.56 4.40 4.99
CA LYS A 61 -8.75 3.20 5.85
C LYS A 61 -7.76 3.15 7.01
N HIS A 62 -6.48 3.47 6.76
CA HIS A 62 -5.42 3.47 7.76
C HIS A 62 -5.25 4.81 8.51
N GLY A 63 -6.15 5.77 8.31
CA GLY A 63 -6.16 7.04 9.04
C GLY A 63 -5.00 7.99 8.72
N LEU A 64 -4.32 7.80 7.59
CA LEU A 64 -3.20 8.66 7.17
C LEU A 64 -3.69 10.01 6.65
N VAL A 65 -4.89 10.04 6.04
CA VAL A 65 -5.58 11.23 5.56
C VAL A 65 -7.08 11.09 5.76
N LYS A 66 -7.81 12.22 5.79
CA LYS A 66 -9.28 12.21 5.89
C LYS A 66 -9.98 11.96 4.55
N ARG A 67 -9.33 12.31 3.44
CA ARG A 67 -9.87 12.20 2.09
C ARG A 67 -8.83 11.58 1.17
N VAL A 68 -9.25 10.73 0.24
CA VAL A 68 -8.36 10.05 -0.71
C VAL A 68 -7.50 11.04 -1.50
N LYS A 69 -8.09 12.15 -1.94
CA LYS A 69 -7.38 13.21 -2.69
C LYS A 69 -6.26 13.91 -1.91
N ASP A 70 -6.26 13.82 -0.57
CA ASP A 70 -5.22 14.47 0.24
C ASP A 70 -3.94 13.62 0.29
N TRP A 71 -3.95 12.37 -0.20
CA TRP A 71 -2.78 11.51 -0.25
C TRP A 71 -1.99 11.69 -1.57
N PRO A 72 -0.77 12.26 -1.56
CA PRO A 72 -0.03 12.53 -2.80
C PRO A 72 0.65 11.30 -3.38
N TYR A 73 0.84 10.23 -2.59
CA TYR A 73 1.63 9.05 -2.97
C TYR A 73 0.76 7.91 -3.51
N SER A 74 -0.17 8.23 -4.42
CA SER A 74 -1.00 7.23 -5.11
C SER A 74 -1.22 7.59 -6.58
N THR A 75 -1.69 6.62 -7.35
CA THR A 75 -2.11 6.83 -8.73
C THR A 75 -3.51 7.45 -8.85
N PHE A 76 -4.20 7.70 -7.75
CA PHE A 76 -5.56 8.26 -7.71
C PHE A 76 -5.68 9.55 -8.54
N HIS A 77 -4.76 10.50 -8.36
CA HIS A 77 -4.73 11.77 -9.10
C HIS A 77 -4.72 11.59 -10.62
N ARG A 78 -3.99 10.58 -11.10
CA ARG A 78 -3.95 10.24 -12.53
C ARG A 78 -5.27 9.63 -12.99
N PHE A 79 -5.91 8.82 -12.15
CA PHE A 79 -7.20 8.20 -12.47
C PHE A 79 -8.33 9.24 -12.50
N VAL A 80 -8.32 10.20 -11.58
CA VAL A 80 -9.22 11.37 -11.60
C VAL A 80 -9.03 12.16 -12.89
N LYS A 81 -7.78 12.49 -13.26
CA LYS A 81 -7.49 13.22 -14.51
C LYS A 81 -7.99 12.49 -15.77
N ASN A 82 -8.01 11.17 -15.74
CA ASN A 82 -8.46 10.33 -16.85
C ASN A 82 -9.97 10.03 -16.81
N GLY A 83 -10.71 10.53 -15.81
CA GLY A 83 -12.15 10.35 -15.68
C GLY A 83 -12.59 9.00 -15.09
N PHE A 84 -11.67 8.22 -14.52
CA PHE A 84 -12.02 6.95 -13.85
C PHE A 84 -12.63 7.14 -12.46
N TYR A 85 -12.26 8.22 -11.76
CA TYR A 85 -12.83 8.59 -10.48
C TYR A 85 -13.31 10.04 -10.48
N PRO A 86 -14.41 10.35 -9.79
CA PRO A 86 -14.73 11.72 -9.47
C PRO A 86 -13.71 12.29 -8.46
N PRO A 87 -13.38 13.60 -8.49
CA PRO A 87 -12.36 14.20 -7.61
C PRO A 87 -12.65 14.13 -6.10
N ASP A 88 -13.90 13.89 -5.73
CA ASP A 88 -14.42 13.75 -4.38
C ASP A 88 -14.73 12.29 -3.98
N TRP A 89 -14.37 11.33 -4.82
CA TRP A 89 -14.47 9.90 -4.51
C TRP A 89 -13.71 9.54 -3.22
N GLY A 90 -14.35 8.77 -2.33
CA GLY A 90 -13.78 8.40 -1.03
C GLY A 90 -13.66 9.56 -0.03
N GLY A 91 -14.59 10.51 -0.09
CA GLY A 91 -14.69 11.72 0.75
C GLY A 91 -15.14 11.53 2.21
N ASP A 92 -15.34 12.66 2.90
CA ASP A 92 -15.26 12.96 4.36
C ASP A 92 -16.02 12.09 5.39
N GLU A 93 -16.75 11.05 4.99
CA GLU A 93 -17.43 10.16 5.92
C GLU A 93 -16.77 8.78 5.90
N LEU A 94 -16.29 8.35 7.06
CA LEU A 94 -16.14 6.94 7.44
C LEU A 94 -17.55 6.31 7.52
N GLY A 95 -18.34 6.41 6.44
CA GLY A 95 -19.54 5.61 6.28
C GLY A 95 -19.08 4.17 6.37
N GLU A 96 -19.69 3.41 7.29
CA GLU A 96 -19.33 2.04 7.61
C GLU A 96 -18.85 1.33 6.35
N ILE A 97 -17.54 1.16 6.24
CA ILE A 97 -16.98 0.27 5.24
C ILE A 97 -17.39 -1.06 5.81
N ALA A 98 -18.55 -1.52 5.36
CA ALA A 98 -18.97 -2.89 5.40
C ALA A 98 -17.70 -3.68 5.21
N ASP A 99 -17.42 -4.53 6.19
CA ASP A 99 -16.35 -5.51 6.26
C ASP A 99 -16.21 -6.18 4.88
N THR A 100 -15.53 -5.48 3.99
CA THR A 100 -15.46 -5.83 2.58
C THR A 100 -14.21 -6.65 2.61
N ASP A 101 -14.44 -7.94 2.76
CA ASP A 101 -13.43 -8.96 2.68
C ASP A 101 -12.73 -8.81 1.32
N PHE A 102 -11.67 -8.01 1.31
CA PHE A 102 -10.73 -7.86 0.21
C PHE A 102 -9.66 -8.97 0.28
N GLY A 103 -9.94 -10.06 1.02
CA GLY A 103 -9.01 -11.16 1.26
C GLY A 103 -7.84 -10.77 2.16
N GLU A 104 -8.03 -9.84 3.10
CA GLU A 104 -7.09 -9.54 4.19
C GLU A 104 -7.34 -10.40 5.43
#